data_AF-A0A9E5FX46-F1
#
_entry.id   AF-A0A9E5FX46-F1
#
_cell.length_a   1.000
_cell.length_b   1.000
_cell.length_c   1.000
_cell.angle_alpha   90.00
_cell.angle_beta   90.00
_cell.angle_gamma   90.00
#
_symmetry.space_group_name_H-M   'P 1'
#
loop_
_entity.id
_entity.type
_entity.pdbx_description
1 polymer ?
#
loop_
_entity_poly.entity_id
_entity_poly.type
_entity_poly.pdbx_seq_one_letter_code
_entity_poly.pdbx_strand_id
1 'polypeptide(L)' 'AVELLDRRAVSRNEKVEIKIADLSSPLSKDALYAAGPQKTGILRWDISVPASARGPAALPVTWTVQATRAKDIEITALPD' A
#
# COMPACT_ATOMS: atom_id res chain seq x y z
N ALA A 1 -5.92 18.52 3.24
CA ALA A 1 -5.91 17.06 3.04
C ALA A 1 -5.28 16.42 4.26
N VAL A 2 -5.65 15.19 4.58
CA VAL A 2 -5.00 14.38 5.63
C VAL A 2 -4.13 13.32 4.97
N GLU A 3 -3.05 12.94 5.65
CA GLU A 3 -2.22 11.82 5.22
C GLU A 3 -2.76 10.53 5.82
N LEU A 4 -3.11 9.58 4.95
CA LEU A 4 -3.37 8.21 5.35
C LEU A 4 -2.13 7.38 5.06
N LEU A 5 -1.63 6.68 6.08
CA LEU A 5 -0.44 5.84 6.00
C LEU A 5 -0.80 4.38 6.26
N ASP A 6 -0.22 3.51 5.44
CA ASP A 6 -0.25 2.06 5.63
C ASP A 6 1.08 1.45 5.15
N ARG A 7 1.23 0.13 5.23
CA ARG A 7 2.45 -0.57 4.83
C ARG A 7 2.14 -1.82 4.02
N ARG A 8 2.94 -2.04 2.98
CA ARG A 8 3.03 -3.33 2.31
C ARG A 8 4.27 -4.11 2.76
N ALA A 9 4.23 -5.42 2.57
CA ALA A 9 5.43 -6.25 2.69
C ALA A 9 6.50 -5.81 1.68
N VAL A 10 7.77 -5.97 2.07
CA VAL A 10 8.92 -5.70 1.20
C VAL A 10 9.83 -6.92 1.25
N SER A 11 10.28 -7.35 0.09
CA SER A 11 11.26 -8.42 -0.01
C SER A 11 12.63 -7.92 0.43
N ARG A 12 13.27 -8.66 1.35
CA ARG A 12 14.59 -8.32 1.91
C ARG A 12 15.75 -8.85 1.08
N ASN A 13 15.50 -9.79 0.18
CA ASN A 13 16.50 -10.52 -0.59
C ASN A 13 16.17 -10.59 -2.09
N GLU A 14 15.19 -9.79 -2.53
CA GLU A 14 14.78 -9.65 -3.94
C GLU A 14 14.23 -10.93 -4.60
N LYS A 15 14.08 -12.04 -3.85
CA LYS A 15 13.57 -13.32 -4.40
C LYS A 15 12.04 -13.37 -4.55
N VAL A 16 11.35 -12.44 -3.91
CA VAL A 16 9.90 -12.25 -4.00
C VAL A 16 9.66 -10.84 -4.53
N GLU A 17 8.88 -10.74 -5.59
CA GLU A 17 8.40 -9.45 -6.10
C GLU A 17 7.05 -9.14 -5.44
N ILE A 18 6.94 -8.00 -4.78
CA ILE A 18 5.69 -7.51 -4.18
C ILE A 18 5.23 -6.28 -4.98
N LYS A 19 4.09 -6.39 -5.66
CA LYS A 19 3.44 -5.29 -6.38
C LYS A 19 2.16 -4.88 -5.68
N ILE A 20 1.88 -3.59 -5.62
CA ILE A 20 0.55 -3.10 -5.20
C ILE A 20 -0.39 -3.25 -6.40
N ALA A 21 -1.62 -3.68 -6.14
CA ALA A 21 -2.69 -3.76 -7.11
C ALA A 21 -4.01 -3.22 -6.52
N ASP A 22 -5.00 -3.03 -7.40
CA ASP A 22 -6.39 -2.70 -7.05
C ASP A 22 -6.57 -1.55 -6.05
N LEU A 23 -5.78 -0.49 -6.23
CA LEU A 23 -5.89 0.75 -5.47
C LEU A 23 -7.25 1.42 -5.75
N SER A 24 -8.09 1.58 -4.73
CA SER A 24 -9.32 2.38 -4.86
C SER A 24 -9.04 3.88 -5.01
N SER A 25 -7.83 4.31 -4.67
CA SER A 25 -7.35 5.69 -4.78
C SER A 25 -5.86 5.72 -5.06
N PRO A 26 -5.36 6.67 -5.89
CA PRO A 26 -3.95 6.74 -6.22
C PRO A 26 -3.11 7.10 -5.00
N LEU A 27 -1.91 6.52 -4.91
CA LEU A 27 -0.92 6.95 -3.92
C LEU A 27 -0.55 8.42 -4.11
N SER A 28 -0.04 9.03 -3.05
CA SER A 28 0.48 10.40 -3.04
C SER A 28 1.50 10.62 -4.16
N LYS A 29 1.44 11.80 -4.78
CA LYS A 29 2.42 12.28 -5.77
C LYS A 29 3.52 13.14 -5.14
N ASP A 30 3.55 13.24 -3.81
CA ASP A 30 4.56 14.00 -3.10
C ASP A 30 5.98 13.50 -3.43
N ALA A 31 6.88 14.42 -3.76
CA ALA A 31 8.20 14.09 -4.25
C ALA A 31 9.08 13.44 -3.18
N LEU A 32 8.94 13.84 -1.91
CA LEU A 32 9.71 13.26 -0.80
C LEU A 32 9.22 11.84 -0.50
N TYR A 33 7.90 11.62 -0.55
CA TYR A 33 7.29 10.29 -0.47
C TYR A 33 7.81 9.36 -1.57
N ALA A 34 7.76 9.80 -2.83
CA ALA A 34 8.19 9.00 -3.97
C ALA A 34 9.70 8.70 -3.96
N ALA A 35 10.51 9.64 -3.45
CA ALA A 35 11.96 9.48 -3.40
C ALA A 35 12.42 8.46 -2.35
N GLY A 36 11.72 8.33 -1.22
CA GLY A 36 12.14 7.52 -0.08
C GLY A 36 11.08 6.55 0.43
N PRO A 37 10.11 6.98 1.25
CA PRO A 37 9.17 6.09 1.94
C PRO A 37 8.44 5.09 1.04
N GLN A 38 8.06 5.47 -0.18
CA GLN A 38 7.41 4.56 -1.11
C GLN A 38 8.27 3.33 -1.44
N LYS A 39 9.59 3.50 -1.53
CA LYS A 39 10.54 2.44 -1.83
C LYS A 39 10.76 1.49 -0.66
N THR A 40 10.47 1.93 0.57
CA THR A 40 10.64 1.13 1.80
C THR A 40 9.37 0.41 2.23
N GLY A 41 8.32 0.43 1.38
CA GLY A 41 7.06 -0.26 1.62
C GLY A 41 6.00 0.58 2.31
N ILE A 42 6.23 1.89 2.51
CA ILE A 42 5.19 2.79 3.03
C ILE A 42 4.22 3.15 1.91
N LEU A 43 2.94 3.01 2.21
CA LEU A 43 1.84 3.50 1.38
C LEU A 43 1.35 4.81 1.96
N ARG A 44 1.21 5.83 1.12
CA ARG A 44 0.68 7.13 1.51
C ARG A 44 -0.39 7.56 0.52
N TRP A 45 -1.50 8.04 1.04
CA TRP A 45 -2.50 8.77 0.29
C TRP A 45 -2.69 10.16 0.87
N ASP A 46 -2.90 11.14 0.01
CA ASP A 46 -3.33 12.49 0.41
C ASP A 46 -4.84 12.59 0.17
N ILE A 47 -5.62 12.35 1.23
CA ILE A 47 -7.08 12.23 1.13
C ILE A 47 -7.75 13.54 1.58
N SER A 48 -8.70 14.00 0.78
CA SER A 48 -9.66 15.01 1.24
C SER A 48 -10.84 14.29 1.86
N VAL A 49 -10.95 14.33 3.19
CA VAL A 49 -12.04 13.67 3.93
C VAL A 49 -13.17 14.69 4.15
N PRO A 50 -14.35 14.51 3.53
CA PRO A 50 -15.50 15.37 3.80
C PRO A 50 -15.93 15.29 5.26
N ALA A 51 -16.47 16.36 5.82
CA ALA A 51 -16.97 16.38 7.21
C ALA A 51 -18.08 15.33 7.46
N SER A 52 -18.84 14.98 6.42
CA SER A 52 -19.90 13.97 6.44
C SER A 52 -19.42 12.52 6.32
N ALA A 53 -18.13 12.28 6.07
CA ALA A 53 -17.61 10.94 5.79
C ALA A 53 -17.54 10.07 7.06
N ARG A 54 -18.68 9.51 7.48
CA ARG A 54 -18.84 8.68 8.68
C ARG A 54 -19.91 7.62 8.47
N GLY A 55 -19.77 6.48 9.16
CA GLY A 55 -20.74 5.38 9.10
C GLY A 55 -20.94 4.90 7.65
N PRO A 56 -22.19 4.76 7.17
CA PRO A 56 -22.48 4.36 5.79
C PRO A 56 -21.90 5.30 4.71
N ALA A 57 -21.61 6.56 5.06
CA ALA A 57 -21.00 7.54 4.16
C ALA A 57 -19.46 7.59 4.30
N ALA A 58 -18.85 6.63 4.98
CA ALA A 58 -17.39 6.54 5.08
C ALA A 58 -16.74 6.45 3.69
N LEU A 59 -15.50 6.94 3.59
CA LEU A 59 -14.70 6.87 2.38
C LEU A 59 -13.72 5.70 2.49
N PRO A 60 -14.01 4.52 1.91
CA PRO A 60 -13.11 3.37 1.99
C PRO A 60 -11.87 3.59 1.12
N VAL A 61 -10.70 3.36 1.70
CA VAL A 61 -9.43 3.24 0.98
C VAL A 61 -9.01 1.79 1.03
N THR A 62 -9.04 1.11 -0.11
CA THR A 62 -8.71 -0.32 -0.23
C THR A 62 -7.56 -0.49 -1.20
N TRP A 63 -6.74 -1.50 -0.94
CA TRP A 63 -5.60 -1.86 -1.76
C TRP A 63 -5.32 -3.35 -1.57
N THR A 64 -4.66 -3.96 -2.55
CA THR A 64 -4.14 -5.33 -2.42
C THR A 64 -2.69 -5.42 -2.85
N VAL A 65 -2.07 -6.57 -2.61
CA VAL A 65 -0.74 -6.90 -3.11
C VAL A 65 -0.75 -8.18 -3.92
N GLN A 66 0.01 -8.17 -5.00
CA GLN A 66 0.38 -9.36 -5.74
C GLN A 66 1.80 -9.73 -5.36
N ALA A 67 1.96 -10.94 -4.79
CA ALA A 67 3.26 -11.52 -4.50
C ALA A 67 3.62 -12.54 -5.57
N THR A 68 4.73 -12.33 -6.27
CA THR A 68 5.27 -13.27 -7.27
C THR A 68 6.62 -13.81 -6.80
N ARG A 69 6.83 -15.13 -6.90
CA ARG A 69 8.08 -15.78 -6.49
C ARG A 69 8.39 -17.01 -7.33
N ALA A 70 9.65 -17.41 -7.38
CA ALA A 70 10.05 -18.71 -7.92
C ALA A 70 9.53 -19.85 -7.03
N LYS A 71 9.24 -21.01 -7.64
CA LYS A 71 8.55 -22.13 -6.97
C LYS A 71 9.33 -22.73 -5.80
N ASP A 72 10.65 -22.58 -5.80
CA ASP A 72 11.59 -23.10 -4.81
C ASP A 72 11.82 -22.16 -3.62
N ILE A 73 11.16 -20.99 -3.60
CA ILE A 73 11.26 -20.05 -2.49
C ILE A 73 10.22 -20.38 -1.41
N GLU A 74 10.69 -20.88 -0.27
CA GLU A 74 9.91 -20.92 0.97
C GLU A 74 9.68 -19.50 1.50
N ILE A 75 8.42 -19.21 1.83
CA ILE A 75 8.04 -17.99 2.54
C ILE A 75 7.28 -18.36 3.80
N THR A 76 7.38 -17.51 4.82
CA THR A 76 6.38 -17.51 5.88
C THR A 76 5.02 -17.15 5.27
N ALA A 77 3.97 -17.88 5.63
CA ALA A 77 2.62 -17.59 5.16
C ALA A 77 2.25 -16.13 5.45
N LEU A 78 1.65 -15.46 4.47
CA LEU A 78 1.02 -14.16 4.70
C LEU A 78 -0.27 -14.41 5.49
N PRO A 79 -0.56 -13.64 6.55
CA PRO A 79 -1.83 -13.76 7.26
C PRO A 79 -3.01 -13.46 6.32
N ASP A 80 -4.13 -14.14 6.57
CA ASP A 80 -5.39 -14.00 5.81
C ASP A 80 -5.95 -12.57 5.84
#